data_AF-A0AAU7VRY4-F1
#
_entry.id   AF-A0AAU7VRY4-F1
#
_cell.length_a   1.000
_cell.length_b   1.000
_cell.length_c   1.000
_cell.angle_alpha   90.00
_cell.angle_beta   90.00
_cell.angle_gamma   90.00
#
_symmetry.space_group_name_H-M   'P 1'
#
loop_
_entity.id
_entity.type
_entity.pdbx_description
1 polymer ?
#
loop_
_entity_poly.entity_id
_entity_poly.type
_entity_poly.pdbx_seq_one_letter_code
_entity_poly.pdbx_strand_id
1 'polypeptide(L)'
;MTDQNTDLSEAIVVHLTNYPGKNEAAFEARYGSSGMREQVRAMLDETISTRIDWAGMSLSEIGDELERVMRERHPELSDAAITGLRNYYTYLVK
;
A
#
# COMPACT_ATOMS: atom_id res chain seq x y z
N MET A 1 7.35 6.32 19.40
CA MET A 1 6.63 5.32 18.57
C MET A 1 6.22 5.88 17.20
N THR A 2 6.80 7.01 16.76
CA THR A 2 6.45 7.67 15.48
C THR A 2 7.35 7.23 14.33
N ASP A 3 8.56 6.77 14.64
CA ASP A 3 9.57 6.42 13.63
C ASP A 3 9.18 5.19 12.81
N GLN A 4 8.70 4.12 13.47
CA GLN A 4 8.35 2.87 12.79
C GLN A 4 7.19 3.01 11.77
N ASN A 5 6.20 3.85 12.05
CA ASN A 5 5.07 4.06 11.13
C ASN A 5 5.48 4.95 9.95
N THR A 6 6.38 5.90 10.19
CA THR A 6 7.01 6.71 9.14
C THR A 6 7.87 5.82 8.25
N ASP A 7 8.67 4.93 8.84
CA ASP A 7 9.49 3.94 8.13
C ASP A 7 8.62 3.00 7.28
N LEU A 8 7.50 2.50 7.81
CA LEU A 8 6.58 1.64 7.05
C LEU A 8 5.92 2.40 5.89
N SER A 9 5.46 3.63 6.11
CA SER A 9 4.89 4.47 5.06
C SER A 9 5.88 4.70 3.92
N GLU A 10 7.12 5.06 4.25
CA GLU A 10 8.17 5.24 3.26
C GLU A 10 8.53 3.92 2.57
N ALA A 11 8.55 2.80 3.29
CA ALA A 11 8.82 1.48 2.73
C ALA A 11 7.74 1.06 1.72
N ILE A 12 6.45 1.31 2.01
CA ILE A 12 5.35 1.05 1.06
C ILE A 12 5.55 1.88 -0.22
N VAL A 13 5.81 3.18 -0.07
CA VAL A 13 6.03 4.08 -1.22
C VAL A 13 7.20 3.59 -2.06
N VAL A 14 8.35 3.28 -1.44
CA VAL A 14 9.52 2.75 -2.15
C VAL A 14 9.18 1.43 -2.83
N HIS A 15 8.49 0.51 -2.15
CA HIS A 15 8.13 -0.79 -2.73
C HIS A 15 7.26 -0.64 -3.98
N LEU A 16 6.30 0.29 -3.95
CA LEU A 16 5.32 0.48 -5.01
C LEU A 16 5.72 1.49 -6.08
N THR A 17 6.83 2.22 -5.91
CA THR A 17 7.27 3.32 -6.80
C THR A 17 7.29 2.92 -8.28
N ASN A 18 7.72 1.70 -8.61
CA ASN A 18 7.84 1.21 -9.99
C ASN A 18 6.82 0.13 -10.34
N TYR A 19 5.84 -0.15 -9.47
CA TYR A 19 4.91 -1.26 -9.66
C TYR A 19 4.12 -1.12 -10.98
N PRO A 20 3.97 -2.20 -11.80
CA PRO A 20 4.29 -3.61 -11.55
C PRO A 20 5.77 -4.01 -11.77
N GLY A 21 6.63 -3.07 -12.12
CA GLY A 21 8.08 -3.26 -12.21
C GLY A 21 8.74 -3.45 -10.84
N LYS A 22 9.97 -3.98 -10.86
CA LYS A 22 10.73 -4.29 -9.64
C LYS A 22 11.38 -3.02 -9.08
N ASN A 23 11.22 -2.79 -7.77
CA ASN A 23 12.02 -1.82 -7.01
C ASN A 23 12.81 -2.45 -5.86
N GLU A 24 13.06 -3.76 -5.97
CA GLU A 24 13.65 -4.60 -4.93
C GLU A 24 15.05 -4.12 -4.51
N ALA A 25 15.91 -3.74 -5.47
CA ALA A 25 17.26 -3.26 -5.19
C ALA A 25 17.27 -1.93 -4.39
N ALA A 26 16.39 -0.99 -4.72
CA ALA A 26 16.29 0.28 -4.00
C ALA A 26 15.70 0.08 -2.59
N PHE A 27 14.74 -0.85 -2.47
CA PHE A 27 14.17 -1.24 -1.19
C PHE A 27 15.22 -1.89 -0.28
N GLU A 28 15.95 -2.89 -0.79
CA GLU A 28 16.99 -3.61 -0.04
C GLU A 28 18.12 -2.69 0.40
N ALA A 29 18.54 -1.75 -0.46
CA ALA A 29 19.57 -0.77 -0.14
C ALA A 29 19.18 0.13 1.04
N ARG A 30 17.88 0.38 1.26
CA ARG A 30 17.38 1.28 2.31
C ARG A 30 16.94 0.58 3.59
N TYR A 31 16.31 -0.58 3.48
CA TYR A 31 15.65 -1.26 4.61
C TYR A 31 16.20 -2.66 4.92
N GLY A 32 17.13 -3.17 4.11
CA GLY A 32 17.59 -4.55 4.21
C GLY A 32 16.52 -5.55 3.72
N SER A 33 16.73 -6.84 4.03
CA SER A 33 16.08 -7.93 3.29
C SER A 33 14.83 -8.55 3.94
N SER A 34 14.64 -8.51 5.27
CA SER A 34 13.60 -9.34 5.92
C SER A 34 12.50 -8.57 6.66
N GLY A 35 12.79 -7.90 7.78
CA GLY A 35 11.74 -7.40 8.68
C GLY A 35 10.79 -6.36 8.09
N MET A 36 11.31 -5.35 7.38
CA MET A 36 10.46 -4.32 6.75
C MET A 36 9.70 -4.86 5.54
N ARG A 37 10.28 -5.85 4.84
CA ARG A 37 9.64 -6.47 3.68
C ARG A 37 8.41 -7.27 4.07
N GLU A 38 8.47 -7.99 5.19
CA GLU A 38 7.33 -8.73 5.74
C GLU A 38 6.19 -7.79 6.14
N GLN A 39 6.50 -6.65 6.75
CA GLN A 39 5.49 -5.64 7.10
C GLN A 39 4.83 -5.04 5.87
N VAL A 40 5.61 -4.67 4.85
CA VAL A 40 5.07 -4.19 3.57
C VAL A 40 4.22 -5.27 2.92
N ARG A 41 4.65 -6.53 2.91
CA ARG A 41 3.86 -7.65 2.38
C ARG A 41 2.53 -7.78 3.10
N ALA A 42 2.51 -7.73 4.44
CA ALA A 42 1.28 -7.80 5.23
C ALA A 42 0.31 -6.67 4.84
N MET A 43 0.80 -5.45 4.63
CA MET A 43 -0.02 -4.32 4.16
C MET A 43 -0.60 -4.53 2.77
N LEU A 44 0.20 -5.08 1.84
CA LEU A 44 -0.28 -5.42 0.49
C LEU A 44 -1.34 -6.55 0.54
N ASP A 45 -1.13 -7.54 1.39
CA ASP A 45 -2.04 -8.67 1.57
C ASP A 45 -3.37 -8.23 2.20
N GLU A 46 -3.34 -7.33 3.18
CA GLU A 46 -4.54 -6.70 3.72
C GLU A 46 -5.27 -5.86 2.66
N THR A 47 -4.50 -5.11 1.86
CA THR A 47 -5.05 -4.27 0.79
C THR A 47 -5.85 -5.11 -0.20
N ILE A 48 -5.28 -6.22 -0.72
CA ILE A 48 -5.99 -7.10 -1.65
C ILE A 48 -7.13 -7.88 -1.00
N SER A 49 -7.04 -8.16 0.30
CA SER A 49 -8.07 -8.86 1.06
C SER A 49 -9.26 -7.95 1.42
N THR A 50 -9.13 -6.64 1.21
CA THR A 50 -10.19 -5.68 1.49
C THR A 50 -11.35 -5.88 0.53
N ARG A 51 -12.47 -6.33 1.09
CA ARG A 51 -13.73 -6.53 0.39
C ARG A 51 -14.44 -5.20 0.22
N ILE A 52 -14.38 -4.66 -0.99
CA ILE A 52 -15.24 -3.58 -1.46
C ILE A 52 -16.36 -4.24 -2.24
N ASP A 53 -17.60 -3.78 -2.08
CA ASP A 53 -18.69 -4.21 -2.98
C ASP A 53 -18.61 -3.38 -4.26
N TRP A 54 -18.39 -4.05 -5.39
CA TRP A 54 -18.13 -3.43 -6.68
C TRP A 54 -19.40 -2.98 -7.39
N ALA A 55 -20.57 -3.46 -6.92
CA ALA A 55 -21.81 -3.36 -7.66
C ALA A 55 -22.19 -1.90 -7.94
N GLY A 56 -22.03 -1.50 -9.21
CA GLY A 56 -22.39 -0.16 -9.67
C GLY A 56 -21.32 0.92 -9.45
N MET A 57 -20.12 0.56 -8.97
CA MET A 57 -19.02 1.51 -8.77
C MET A 57 -18.07 1.53 -9.97
N SER A 58 -17.61 2.72 -10.34
CA SER A 58 -16.48 2.92 -11.24
C SER A 58 -15.15 2.57 -10.56
N LEU A 59 -14.09 2.34 -11.35
CA LEU A 59 -12.76 2.07 -10.82
C LEU A 59 -12.24 3.21 -9.90
N SER A 60 -12.62 4.46 -10.19
CA SER A 60 -12.28 5.60 -9.34
C SER A 60 -12.97 5.50 -7.98
N GLU A 61 -14.28 5.23 -7.97
CA GLU A 61 -15.05 5.11 -6.73
C GLU A 61 -14.54 3.94 -5.87
N ILE A 62 -14.16 2.83 -6.50
CA ILE A 62 -13.55 1.69 -5.81
C ILE A 62 -12.21 2.08 -5.17
N GLY A 63 -11.39 2.83 -5.90
CA GLY A 63 -10.14 3.35 -5.36
C GLY A 63 -10.35 4.31 -4.19
N ASP A 64 -11.35 5.18 -4.27
CA ASP A 64 -11.65 6.17 -3.23
C ASP A 64 -12.20 5.50 -1.96
N GLU A 65 -13.03 4.47 -2.11
CA GLU A 65 -13.50 3.65 -0.98
C GLU A 65 -12.36 2.88 -0.33
N LEU A 66 -11.41 2.35 -1.11
CA LEU A 66 -10.23 1.71 -0.56
C LEU A 66 -9.36 2.69 0.25
N GLU A 67 -9.12 3.90 -0.25
CA GLU A 67 -8.38 4.91 0.53
C GLU A 67 -9.08 5.20 1.85
N ARG A 68 -10.41 5.35 1.82
CA ARG A 68 -11.20 5.60 3.02
C ARG A 68 -11.00 4.49 4.05
N VAL A 69 -11.13 3.22 3.62
CA VAL A 69 -10.94 2.06 4.49
C VAL A 69 -9.50 1.99 5.03
N MET A 70 -8.50 2.23 4.19
CA MET A 70 -7.09 2.15 4.60
C MET A 70 -6.71 3.30 5.55
N ARG A 71 -7.21 4.53 5.33
CA ARG A 71 -7.01 5.65 6.27
C ARG A 71 -7.69 5.39 7.62
N GLU A 72 -8.86 4.74 7.61
CA GLU A 72 -9.59 4.41 8.84
C GLU A 72 -8.87 3.34 9.66
N ARG A 73 -8.31 2.31 9.00
CA ARG A 73 -7.57 1.23 9.66
C ARG A 73 -6.15 1.61 10.06
N HIS A 74 -5.51 2.44 9.25
CA HIS A 74 -4.11 2.85 9.41
C HIS A 74 -3.96 4.36 9.39
N PRO A 75 -4.51 5.08 10.41
CA PRO A 75 -4.37 6.54 10.51
C PRO A 75 -2.91 6.99 10.66
N GLU A 76 -2.00 6.06 10.97
CA GLU A 76 -0.57 6.28 11.06
C GLU A 76 0.16 6.30 9.71
N LEU A 77 -0.46 5.79 8.63
CA LEU A 77 0.16 5.78 7.32
C LEU A 77 0.07 7.14 6.65
N SER A 78 1.12 7.48 5.90
CA SER A 78 1.11 8.71 5.10
C SER A 78 0.12 8.61 3.94
N ASP A 79 -0.40 9.76 3.51
CA ASP A 79 -1.28 9.83 2.33
C ASP A 79 -0.62 9.24 1.08
N ALA A 80 0.70 9.37 0.94
CA ALA A 80 1.45 8.79 -0.18
C ALA A 80 1.46 7.25 -0.13
N ALA A 81 1.60 6.65 1.05
CA ALA A 81 1.52 5.21 1.22
C ALA A 81 0.11 4.70 0.88
N ILE A 82 -0.93 5.36 1.41
CA ILE A 82 -2.33 5.04 1.12
C ILE A 82 -2.63 5.14 -0.39
N THR A 83 -2.18 6.21 -1.04
CA THR A 83 -2.32 6.38 -2.50
C THR A 83 -1.63 5.25 -3.27
N GLY A 84 -0.46 4.82 -2.79
CA GLY A 84 0.26 3.66 -3.34
C GLY A 84 -0.59 2.38 -3.25
N LEU A 85 -1.16 2.10 -2.09
CA LEU A 85 -2.04 0.94 -1.87
C LEU A 85 -3.29 0.99 -2.76
N ARG A 86 -3.92 2.16 -2.93
CA ARG A 86 -5.02 2.37 -3.87
C ARG A 86 -4.62 1.99 -5.30
N ASN A 87 -3.50 2.50 -5.78
CA ASN A 87 -3.04 2.26 -7.14
C ASN A 87 -2.69 0.78 -7.34
N TYR A 88 -2.09 0.14 -6.34
CA TYR A 88 -1.79 -1.28 -6.34
C TYR A 88 -3.08 -2.13 -6.45
N TYR A 89 -4.08 -1.86 -5.63
CA TYR A 89 -5.36 -2.59 -5.67
C TYR A 89 -6.11 -2.39 -6.99
N THR A 90 -6.29 -1.14 -7.42
CA THR A 90 -7.01 -0.83 -8.66
C THR A 90 -6.32 -1.38 -9.90
N TYR A 91 -4.99 -1.50 -9.90
CA TYR A 91 -4.25 -2.22 -10.94
C TYR A 91 -4.57 -3.71 -10.97
N LEU A 92 -4.68 -4.37 -9.81
CA LEU A 92 -4.89 -5.81 -9.72
C LEU A 92 -6.29 -6.27 -10.11
N VAL A 93 -7.29 -5.42 -9.97
CA VAL A 93 -8.68 -5.77 -10.29
C VAL A 93 -9.14 -5.19 -11.65
N LYS A 94 -8.24 -4.49 -12.35
CA LYS A 94 -8.45 -4.12 -13.74
C LYS A 94 -8.23 -5.32 -14.66
#